data_AF-A0A6P8SJP7-F1
#
_entry.id   AF-A0A6P8SJP7-F1
#
_cell.length_a   1.000
_cell.length_b   1.000
_cell.length_c   1.000
_cell.angle_alpha   90.00
_cell.angle_beta   90.00
_cell.angle_gamma   90.00
#
_symmetry.space_group_name_H-M   'P 1'
#
loop_
_entity.id
_entity.type
_entity.pdbx_description
1 polymer ?
#
loop_
_entity_poly.entity_id
_entity_poly.type
_entity_poly.pdbx_seq_one_letter_code
_entity_poly.pdbx_strand_id
1 'polypeptide(L)'
;MLREAADGQLTAVIRALSAASVLCEVEPVGRWFEAFVKRRNRNVSASFQELEDEKELSEESEDEELQLEEFPMLKTLDPKDWKNQDHYAVLGLRHIRYKATQKQIKAAHKAMVLKHHPDKRKAAGEQIAEGDNDYFTCITKAYEILSDPMKRRAFNSVDPTFDNSVPTKSEAKENFFEVFSPVFERNARWSNKKNVPKLGDMSASFEDVDAFYSFWYNFDSWREFSYLDEEEKEKGECRDERKWIEKQNRAARAQRKKEEMNRIRMLVDSAYSSDPRIKKFKEEEKARKEAEKKAKAEAKRKEQEAKDKQRQAELEVARVAKEKEEEEARQQALLAKKEKEAQKKAIKKERQRLRTSCKNWNYFSDNESECVKMMEEVEKLCDRLELMSLQALNETLASNTKEEGKAAVEKQILTINAQLKKEKEEAEARMRQAARSADQAAGGGGSGSKNWPEEDLQLLIKAVNLFPAGTNARWEVIANYMNLHSTCGIKRSAKDVINKAKSLQKLDPHQKDDMNKKAFDKFKKEHGVVADVVDNAVPSERFEGPGADLVPWTTEEQKLLEQALKTYPVNTPERWEKIAAAVPGRTKKDCMKRYKELVEMVKAKKAAQEQVLNAAKVKK
;
A
#
# COMPACT_ATOMS: atom_id res chain seq x y z
N MET A 1 47.43 19.90 -44.07
CA MET A 1 47.47 18.42 -44.02
C MET A 1 47.49 18.01 -42.56
N LEU A 2 46.37 17.49 -42.05
CA LEU A 2 46.25 17.01 -40.67
C LEU A 2 46.97 15.65 -40.57
N ARG A 3 47.75 15.43 -39.50
CA ARG A 3 48.42 14.15 -39.23
C ARG A 3 47.49 13.25 -38.42
N GLU A 4 47.19 12.07 -38.96
CA GLU A 4 46.44 11.00 -38.28
C GLU A 4 47.22 10.45 -37.08
N ALA A 5 46.49 9.91 -36.10
CA ALA A 5 47.06 9.24 -34.94
C ALA A 5 47.72 7.91 -35.36
N ALA A 6 48.87 7.58 -34.78
CA ALA A 6 49.55 6.32 -35.05
C ALA A 6 48.79 5.14 -34.40
N ASP A 7 48.79 3.99 -35.09
CA ASP A 7 48.19 2.75 -34.61
C ASP A 7 48.72 2.38 -33.21
N GLY A 8 47.81 2.25 -32.25
CA GLY A 8 48.08 1.75 -30.89
C GLY A 8 47.91 2.75 -29.73
N GLN A 9 47.61 4.04 -29.98
CA GLN A 9 47.32 4.99 -28.89
C GLN A 9 45.85 4.95 -28.47
N LEU A 10 45.47 3.95 -27.67
CA LEU A 10 44.15 3.86 -27.03
C LEU A 10 44.14 4.61 -25.70
N THR A 11 43.21 5.56 -25.52
CA THR A 11 42.96 6.20 -24.22
C THR A 11 41.64 5.67 -23.66
N ALA A 12 41.70 4.86 -22.60
CA ALA A 12 40.51 4.29 -21.97
C ALA A 12 40.04 5.13 -20.77
N VAL A 13 38.74 5.43 -20.71
CA VAL A 13 38.09 5.98 -19.51
C VAL A 13 37.10 4.94 -18.98
N ILE A 14 37.37 4.42 -17.78
CA ILE A 14 36.50 3.44 -17.12
C ILE A 14 35.48 4.20 -16.26
N ARG A 15 34.20 4.10 -16.61
CA ARG A 15 33.09 4.56 -15.76
C ARG A 15 32.38 3.32 -15.21
N ALA A 16 32.56 3.06 -13.93
CA ALA A 16 31.86 1.96 -13.26
C ALA A 16 30.41 2.37 -12.97
N LEU A 17 29.45 1.66 -13.57
CA LEU A 17 28.15 1.27 -12.99
C LEU A 17 27.47 0.26 -13.94
N SER A 18 26.82 -0.75 -13.35
CA SER A 18 26.48 -2.05 -13.94
C SER A 18 25.38 -2.06 -15.01
N ALA A 19 25.68 -2.74 -16.14
CA ALA A 19 24.83 -3.63 -16.94
C ALA A 19 25.28 -3.57 -18.42
N ALA A 20 25.84 -4.67 -18.95
CA ALA A 20 26.30 -4.88 -20.32
C ALA A 20 27.17 -3.75 -20.94
N SER A 21 28.49 -3.87 -20.80
CA SER A 21 29.47 -3.01 -21.48
C SER A 21 29.42 -3.23 -22.99
N VAL A 22 28.76 -2.32 -23.70
CA VAL A 22 28.93 -2.16 -25.15
C VAL A 22 30.24 -1.41 -25.38
N LEU A 23 31.16 -2.03 -26.13
CA LEU A 23 32.37 -1.36 -26.59
C LEU A 23 32.01 -0.49 -27.79
N CYS A 24 31.73 0.79 -27.56
CA CYS A 24 31.53 1.74 -28.64
C CYS A 24 32.88 2.30 -29.08
N GLU A 25 33.25 2.06 -30.34
CA GLU A 25 34.29 2.85 -31.00
C GLU A 25 33.73 4.26 -31.22
N VAL A 26 34.37 5.24 -30.57
CA VAL A 26 34.00 6.65 -30.71
C VAL A 26 35.17 7.32 -31.39
N GLU A 27 34.94 7.85 -32.59
CA GLU A 27 35.96 8.66 -33.25
C GLU A 27 36.25 9.91 -32.39
N PRO A 28 37.52 10.24 -32.13
CA PRO A 28 37.88 11.42 -31.38
C PRO A 28 37.72 12.65 -32.28
N VAL A 29 36.48 13.04 -32.52
CA VAL A 29 36.10 14.17 -33.37
C VAL A 29 35.34 15.21 -32.56
N GLY A 30 35.43 16.45 -32.99
CA GLY A 30 34.69 17.57 -32.40
C GLY A 30 35.48 18.42 -31.41
N ARG A 31 34.86 19.55 -31.07
CA ARG A 31 35.50 20.71 -30.42
C ARG A 31 36.30 20.42 -29.14
N TRP A 32 35.85 19.45 -28.34
CA TRP A 32 36.52 19.10 -27.08
C TRP A 32 37.82 18.35 -27.29
N PHE A 33 37.86 17.48 -28.31
CA PHE A 33 39.07 16.78 -28.71
C PHE A 33 40.06 17.72 -29.39
N GLU A 34 39.59 18.62 -30.27
CA GLU A 34 40.43 19.67 -30.84
C GLU A 34 41.03 20.58 -29.78
N ALA A 35 40.25 20.99 -28.77
CA ALA A 35 40.73 21.78 -27.63
C ALA A 35 41.74 21.01 -26.77
N PHE A 36 41.58 19.69 -26.61
CA PHE A 36 42.56 18.84 -25.95
C PHE A 36 43.87 18.75 -26.75
N VAL A 37 43.80 18.57 -28.06
CA VAL A 37 44.98 18.53 -28.96
C VAL A 37 45.69 19.90 -28.97
N LYS A 38 44.94 21.01 -29.04
CA LYS A 38 45.51 22.37 -28.95
C LYS A 38 46.23 22.60 -27.62
N ARG A 39 45.63 22.18 -26.48
CA ARG A 39 46.26 22.25 -25.14
C ARG A 39 47.56 21.44 -25.10
N ARG A 40 47.53 20.21 -25.63
CA ARG A 40 48.69 19.32 -25.68
C ARG A 40 49.82 19.86 -26.55
N ASN A 41 49.50 20.51 -27.66
CA ASN A 41 50.49 20.98 -28.63
C ASN A 41 51.07 22.37 -28.29
N ARG A 42 50.34 23.22 -27.56
CA ARG A 42 50.78 24.61 -27.28
C ARG A 42 51.36 24.84 -25.88
N ASN A 43 51.29 23.86 -24.96
CA ASN A 43 51.79 24.02 -23.58
C ASN A 43 51.21 25.26 -22.85
N VAL A 44 50.00 25.69 -23.23
CA VAL A 44 49.27 26.77 -22.55
C VAL A 44 47.84 26.29 -22.27
N SER A 45 47.37 26.51 -21.05
CA SER A 45 46.03 26.14 -20.63
C SER A 45 45.02 27.19 -21.07
N ALA A 46 44.51 27.10 -22.30
CA ALA A 46 43.36 27.90 -22.69
C ALA A 46 42.18 27.55 -21.78
N SER A 47 41.68 28.53 -21.03
CA SER A 47 40.59 28.33 -20.08
C SER A 47 39.28 28.11 -20.85
N PHE A 48 38.30 27.44 -20.22
CA PHE A 48 36.97 27.21 -20.79
C PHE A 48 36.30 28.50 -21.29
N GLN A 49 36.64 29.64 -20.67
CA GLN A 49 36.19 30.97 -21.03
C GLN A 49 36.67 31.40 -22.43
N GLU A 50 37.94 31.19 -22.75
CA GLU A 50 38.52 31.60 -24.04
C GLU A 50 37.92 30.85 -25.24
N LEU A 51 37.44 29.62 -25.01
CA LEU A 51 36.74 28.82 -26.03
C LEU A 51 35.28 29.25 -26.22
N GLU A 52 34.63 29.76 -25.17
CA GLU A 52 33.32 30.41 -25.29
C GLU A 52 33.44 31.77 -25.98
N ASP A 53 34.50 32.52 -25.67
CA ASP A 53 34.80 33.81 -26.29
C ASP A 53 35.21 33.65 -27.78
N GLU A 54 36.01 32.64 -28.15
CA GLU A 54 36.30 32.31 -29.56
C GLU A 54 35.03 31.89 -30.33
N LYS A 55 34.07 31.24 -29.66
CA LYS A 55 32.78 30.89 -30.25
C LYS A 55 31.95 32.14 -30.51
N GLU A 56 31.83 33.05 -29.53
CA GLU A 56 31.16 34.34 -29.72
C GLU A 56 31.80 35.12 -30.87
N LEU A 57 33.14 35.14 -30.97
CA LEU A 57 33.87 35.83 -32.04
C LEU A 57 33.70 35.19 -33.44
N SER A 58 33.65 33.85 -33.55
CA SER A 58 33.48 33.21 -34.86
C SER A 58 32.06 33.40 -35.41
N GLU A 59 31.07 33.43 -34.51
CA GLU A 59 29.68 33.74 -34.83
C GLU A 59 29.49 35.24 -35.17
N GLU A 60 30.46 36.14 -34.91
CA GLU A 60 30.40 37.55 -35.34
C GLU A 60 30.50 37.74 -36.86
N SER A 61 30.99 36.75 -37.62
CA SER A 61 31.25 36.90 -39.07
C SER A 61 30.06 36.63 -39.99
N GLU A 62 28.96 36.07 -39.48
CA GLU A 62 27.70 35.89 -40.21
C GLU A 62 26.74 37.03 -39.83
N ASP A 63 26.88 38.16 -40.51
CA ASP A 63 25.87 39.23 -40.54
C ASP A 63 24.69 38.77 -41.41
N GLU A 64 23.83 37.92 -40.85
CA GLU A 64 22.47 37.79 -41.38
C GLU A 64 21.79 39.16 -41.26
N GLU A 65 21.37 39.72 -42.40
CA GLU A 65 20.61 40.96 -42.47
C GLU A 65 19.35 40.83 -41.60
N LEU A 66 19.40 41.39 -40.39
CA LEU A 66 18.29 41.34 -39.44
C LEU A 66 17.11 42.12 -40.02
N GLN A 67 16.08 41.40 -40.46
CA GLN A 67 14.82 41.96 -40.92
C GLN A 67 14.05 42.56 -39.73
N LEU A 68 14.42 43.77 -39.30
CA LEU A 68 13.70 44.49 -38.27
C LEU A 68 12.38 45.01 -38.83
N GLU A 69 11.28 44.62 -38.21
CA GLU A 69 9.96 45.19 -38.53
C GLU A 69 9.82 46.54 -37.83
N GLU A 70 9.44 47.57 -38.59
CA GLU A 70 9.13 48.86 -38.01
C GLU A 70 7.86 48.75 -37.18
N PHE A 71 7.97 48.98 -35.87
CA PHE A 71 6.82 48.96 -34.97
C PHE A 71 5.97 50.22 -35.20
N PRO A 72 4.77 50.12 -35.80
CA PRO A 72 4.05 51.30 -36.31
C PRO A 72 3.64 52.28 -35.21
N MET A 73 3.49 51.79 -33.98
CA MET A 73 3.07 52.58 -32.81
C MET A 73 4.23 52.99 -31.90
N LEU A 74 5.49 52.82 -32.34
CA LEU A 74 6.65 53.11 -31.50
C LEU A 74 6.66 54.55 -30.99
N LYS A 75 6.34 55.51 -31.86
CA LYS A 75 6.33 56.95 -31.53
C LYS A 75 5.16 57.36 -30.63
N THR A 76 4.13 56.52 -30.50
CA THR A 76 2.94 56.77 -29.68
C THR A 76 3.00 56.12 -28.31
N LEU A 77 4.10 55.41 -28.00
CA LEU A 77 4.27 54.74 -26.71
C LEU A 77 4.50 55.77 -25.60
N ASP A 78 3.84 55.56 -24.46
CA ASP A 78 4.09 56.30 -23.23
C ASP A 78 5.21 55.62 -22.42
N PRO A 79 6.35 56.28 -22.18
CA PRO A 79 7.42 55.76 -21.32
C PRO A 79 6.99 55.37 -19.92
N LYS A 80 5.94 55.98 -19.36
CA LYS A 80 5.45 55.64 -18.03
C LYS A 80 4.75 54.28 -17.99
N ASP A 81 4.22 53.83 -19.12
CA ASP A 81 3.55 52.55 -19.28
C ASP A 81 4.45 51.47 -19.93
N TRP A 82 5.78 51.64 -19.84
CA TRP A 82 6.74 50.71 -20.47
C TRP A 82 6.51 49.24 -20.04
N LYS A 83 6.06 49.00 -18.81
CA LYS A 83 5.86 47.64 -18.27
C LYS A 83 4.78 46.84 -19.02
N ASN A 84 3.80 47.49 -19.64
CA ASN A 84 2.73 46.82 -20.37
C ASN A 84 2.98 46.71 -21.88
N GLN A 85 4.13 47.17 -22.35
CA GLN A 85 4.50 47.14 -23.77
C GLN A 85 5.11 45.79 -24.17
N ASP A 86 4.96 45.44 -25.45
CA ASP A 86 5.66 44.29 -26.03
C ASP A 86 7.12 44.67 -26.34
N HIS A 87 8.03 44.32 -25.41
CA HIS A 87 9.45 44.62 -25.53
C HIS A 87 10.10 44.07 -26.80
N TYR A 88 9.61 42.94 -27.34
CA TYR A 88 10.12 42.42 -28.61
C TYR A 88 9.66 43.28 -29.78
N ALA A 89 8.40 43.69 -29.79
CA ALA A 89 7.89 44.59 -30.82
C ALA A 89 8.59 45.96 -30.77
N VAL A 90 8.85 46.50 -29.57
CA VAL A 90 9.60 47.76 -29.39
C VAL A 90 10.99 47.69 -30.03
N LEU A 91 11.68 46.55 -29.97
CA LEU A 91 12.99 46.35 -30.62
C LEU A 91 12.90 45.90 -32.09
N GLY A 92 11.71 45.79 -32.68
CA GLY A 92 11.54 45.29 -34.06
C GLY A 92 11.69 43.77 -34.22
N LEU A 93 11.63 43.02 -33.11
CA LEU A 93 11.79 41.56 -33.03
C LEU A 93 10.45 40.82 -32.86
N ARG A 94 9.33 41.43 -33.29
CA ARG A 94 7.97 40.90 -33.11
C ARG A 94 7.76 39.51 -33.72
N HIS A 95 8.45 39.20 -34.81
CA HIS A 95 8.35 37.93 -35.53
C HIS A 95 9.15 36.79 -34.88
N ILE A 96 10.26 37.10 -34.17
CA ILE A 96 11.12 36.10 -33.50
C ILE A 96 10.73 35.88 -32.03
N ARG A 97 10.38 36.96 -31.32
CA ARG A 97 10.01 36.98 -29.89
C ARG A 97 10.96 36.17 -29.00
N TYR A 98 10.43 35.22 -28.23
CA TYR A 98 11.17 34.40 -27.28
C TYR A 98 12.28 33.55 -27.91
N LYS A 99 12.25 33.34 -29.24
CA LYS A 99 13.30 32.61 -29.97
C LYS A 99 14.53 33.49 -30.27
N ALA A 100 14.45 34.80 -30.05
CA ALA A 100 15.54 35.72 -30.40
C ALA A 100 16.81 35.40 -29.60
N THR A 101 17.96 35.35 -30.26
CA THR A 101 19.23 35.15 -29.56
C THR A 101 19.68 36.44 -28.88
N GLN A 102 20.60 36.33 -27.92
CA GLN A 102 21.17 37.51 -27.27
C GLN A 102 21.87 38.45 -28.28
N LYS A 103 22.54 37.87 -29.29
CA LYS A 103 23.16 38.61 -30.40
C LYS A 103 22.12 39.41 -31.18
N GLN A 104 21.01 38.78 -31.56
CA GLN A 104 19.92 39.44 -32.29
C GLN A 104 19.30 40.58 -31.47
N ILE A 105 19.13 40.42 -30.16
CA ILE A 105 18.62 41.47 -29.27
C ILE A 105 19.57 42.68 -29.19
N LYS A 106 20.88 42.42 -29.02
CA LYS A 106 21.91 43.48 -29.01
C LYS A 106 21.97 44.24 -30.33
N ALA A 107 21.95 43.51 -31.45
CA ALA A 107 21.99 44.09 -32.79
C ALA A 107 20.73 44.90 -33.10
N ALA A 108 19.55 44.37 -32.77
CA ALA A 108 18.27 45.08 -32.89
C ALA A 108 18.26 46.37 -32.07
N HIS A 109 18.70 46.33 -30.82
CA HIS A 109 18.84 47.53 -29.99
C HIS A 109 19.79 48.56 -30.62
N LYS A 110 20.97 48.14 -31.12
CA LYS A 110 21.91 49.04 -31.80
C LYS A 110 21.26 49.72 -33.01
N ALA A 111 20.53 48.97 -33.84
CA ALA A 111 19.82 49.52 -34.99
C ALA A 111 18.72 50.51 -34.57
N MET A 112 17.93 50.18 -33.54
CA MET A 112 16.89 51.07 -33.00
C MET A 112 17.49 52.35 -32.42
N VAL A 113 18.61 52.26 -31.69
CA VAL A 113 19.34 53.43 -31.20
C VAL A 113 19.84 54.29 -32.35
N LEU A 114 20.43 53.70 -33.39
CA LEU A 114 20.94 54.44 -34.53
C LEU A 114 19.85 55.24 -35.25
N LYS A 115 18.60 54.76 -35.25
CA LYS A 115 17.44 55.39 -35.91
C LYS A 115 16.68 56.36 -35.01
N HIS A 116 16.51 56.03 -33.72
CA HIS A 116 15.58 56.73 -32.83
C HIS A 116 16.23 57.53 -31.70
N HIS A 117 17.58 57.59 -31.61
CA HIS A 117 18.26 58.36 -30.58
C HIS A 117 17.85 59.85 -30.58
N PRO A 118 17.59 60.47 -29.41
CA PRO A 118 17.19 61.87 -29.29
C PRO A 118 18.14 62.82 -30.04
N ASP A 119 19.45 62.72 -29.84
CA ASP A 119 20.43 63.61 -30.50
C ASP A 119 20.35 63.57 -32.03
N LYS A 120 20.13 62.38 -32.61
CA LYS A 120 20.03 62.21 -34.06
C LYS A 120 18.73 62.75 -34.62
N ARG A 121 17.62 62.52 -33.91
CA ARG A 121 16.30 63.08 -34.25
C ARG A 121 16.28 64.60 -34.13
N LYS A 122 17.01 65.15 -33.15
CA LYS A 122 17.19 66.59 -32.97
C LYS A 122 17.95 67.20 -34.14
N ALA A 123 19.02 66.53 -34.58
CA ALA A 123 19.78 66.91 -35.78
C ALA A 123 18.93 66.84 -37.07
N ALA A 124 17.94 65.93 -37.12
CA ALA A 124 16.97 65.83 -38.20
C ALA A 124 15.79 66.82 -38.09
N GLY A 125 15.75 67.68 -37.06
CA GLY A 125 14.73 68.71 -36.86
C GLY A 125 13.42 68.22 -36.23
N GLU A 126 13.37 67.01 -35.66
CA GLU A 126 12.19 66.51 -34.95
C GLU A 126 12.05 67.18 -33.56
N GLN A 127 10.80 67.46 -33.14
CA GLN A 127 10.51 67.86 -31.76
C GLN A 127 10.62 66.64 -30.83
N ILE A 128 11.35 66.77 -29.73
CA ILE A 128 11.64 65.69 -28.77
C ILE A 128 11.05 66.08 -27.43
N ALA A 129 10.36 65.13 -26.79
CA ALA A 129 9.87 65.33 -25.42
C ALA A 129 11.03 65.37 -24.43
N GLU A 130 10.93 66.23 -23.40
CA GLU A 130 12.04 66.43 -22.47
C GLU A 130 12.29 65.22 -21.54
N GLY A 131 13.57 64.86 -21.42
CA GLY A 131 14.05 63.84 -20.49
C GLY A 131 13.46 62.45 -20.74
N ASP A 132 13.04 61.78 -19.65
CA ASP A 132 12.54 60.41 -19.67
C ASP A 132 11.13 60.27 -20.31
N ASN A 133 10.50 61.37 -20.72
CA ASN A 133 9.17 61.36 -21.33
C ASN A 133 9.18 61.07 -22.84
N ASP A 134 10.35 60.96 -23.49
CA ASP A 134 10.42 60.56 -24.90
C ASP A 134 10.29 59.03 -25.07
N TYR A 135 9.63 58.60 -26.15
CA TYR A 135 9.41 57.17 -26.44
C TYR A 135 10.73 56.38 -26.56
N PHE A 136 11.87 57.04 -26.79
CA PHE A 136 13.19 56.41 -26.77
C PHE A 136 13.47 55.69 -25.43
N THR A 137 12.94 56.19 -24.31
CA THR A 137 13.00 55.51 -23.01
C THR A 137 12.38 54.11 -23.09
N CYS A 138 11.33 53.90 -23.88
CA CYS A 138 10.73 52.59 -24.10
C CYS A 138 11.71 51.62 -24.78
N ILE A 139 12.52 52.09 -25.74
CA ILE A 139 13.56 51.30 -26.41
C ILE A 139 14.64 50.88 -25.41
N THR A 140 15.10 51.81 -24.58
CA THR A 140 16.08 51.52 -23.52
C THR A 140 15.52 50.49 -22.53
N LYS A 141 14.28 50.67 -22.06
CA LYS A 141 13.62 49.72 -21.15
C LYS A 141 13.42 48.34 -21.77
N ALA A 142 13.01 48.28 -23.04
CA ALA A 142 12.86 47.02 -23.76
C ALA A 142 14.18 46.25 -23.84
N TYR A 143 15.28 46.95 -24.15
CA TYR A 143 16.61 46.34 -24.10
C TYR A 143 17.01 45.90 -22.70
N GLU A 144 16.82 46.73 -21.65
CA GLU A 144 17.12 46.34 -20.26
C GLU A 144 16.40 45.04 -19.83
N ILE A 145 15.14 44.85 -20.25
CA ILE A 145 14.37 43.64 -19.95
C ILE A 145 14.86 42.45 -20.77
N LEU A 146 15.08 42.63 -22.08
CA LEU A 146 15.44 41.54 -22.98
C LEU A 146 16.92 41.17 -22.91
N SER A 147 17.79 42.06 -22.46
CA SER A 147 19.23 41.83 -22.36
C SER A 147 19.60 40.99 -21.15
N ASP A 148 18.88 41.13 -20.03
CA ASP A 148 19.12 40.38 -18.80
C ASP A 148 18.38 39.02 -18.85
N PRO A 149 19.09 37.88 -18.70
CA PRO A 149 18.46 36.57 -18.80
C PRO A 149 17.32 36.33 -17.80
N MET A 150 17.42 36.86 -16.58
CA MET A 150 16.41 36.67 -15.54
C MET A 150 15.18 37.54 -15.81
N LYS A 151 15.37 38.82 -16.15
CA LYS A 151 14.26 39.73 -16.52
C LYS A 151 13.55 39.26 -17.79
N ARG A 152 14.31 38.80 -18.78
CA ARG A 152 13.76 38.22 -20.01
C ARG A 152 12.95 36.96 -19.72
N ARG A 153 13.40 36.11 -18.81
CA ARG A 153 12.66 34.92 -18.36
C ARG A 153 11.34 35.30 -17.69
N ALA A 154 11.37 36.29 -16.81
CA ALA A 154 10.19 36.81 -16.12
C ALA A 154 9.17 37.37 -17.12
N PHE A 155 9.63 38.20 -18.07
CA PHE A 155 8.79 38.77 -19.13
C PHE A 155 8.22 37.69 -20.06
N ASN A 156 9.07 36.79 -20.55
CA ASN A 156 8.63 35.69 -21.42
C ASN A 156 7.52 34.87 -20.75
N SER A 157 7.60 34.63 -19.44
CA SER A 157 6.61 33.83 -18.70
C SER A 157 5.20 34.43 -18.73
N VAL A 158 5.06 35.73 -18.99
CA VAL A 158 3.79 36.46 -19.00
C VAL A 158 3.46 37.05 -20.38
N ASP A 159 4.09 36.50 -21.42
CA ASP A 159 3.85 36.81 -22.83
C ASP A 159 2.35 36.74 -23.18
N PRO A 160 1.69 37.89 -23.47
CA PRO A 160 0.26 37.95 -23.77
C PRO A 160 -0.10 37.20 -25.07
N THR A 161 0.88 36.98 -25.94
CA THR A 161 0.67 36.29 -27.21
C THR A 161 0.69 34.77 -27.08
N PHE A 162 1.07 34.25 -25.91
CA PHE A 162 1.05 32.82 -25.63
C PHE A 162 -0.39 32.36 -25.38
N ASP A 163 -0.88 31.48 -26.24
CA ASP A 163 -2.18 30.85 -26.07
C ASP A 163 -2.13 29.79 -24.93
N ASN A 164 -2.76 30.14 -23.81
CA ASN A 164 -2.88 29.32 -22.61
C ASN A 164 -4.12 28.40 -22.63
N SER A 165 -4.92 28.40 -23.70
CA SER A 165 -6.13 27.57 -23.79
C SER A 165 -5.81 26.08 -23.66
N VAL A 166 -6.77 25.34 -23.08
CA VAL A 166 -6.69 23.89 -22.90
C VAL A 166 -7.81 23.25 -23.72
N PRO A 167 -7.49 22.35 -24.66
CA PRO A 167 -8.51 21.68 -25.46
C PRO A 167 -9.48 20.88 -24.62
N THR A 168 -10.75 20.95 -25.02
CA THR A 168 -11.84 20.20 -24.40
C THR A 168 -11.92 18.78 -24.95
N LYS A 169 -12.57 17.88 -24.20
CA LYS A 169 -12.77 16.48 -24.61
C LYS A 169 -13.57 16.33 -25.90
N SER A 170 -14.46 17.29 -26.19
CA SER A 170 -15.31 17.25 -27.38
C SER A 170 -14.51 17.53 -28.65
N GLU A 171 -13.60 18.50 -28.61
CA GLU A 171 -12.71 18.86 -29.73
C GLU A 171 -11.76 17.72 -30.10
N ALA A 172 -11.39 16.88 -29.12
CA ALA A 172 -10.41 15.82 -29.31
C ALA A 172 -10.98 14.47 -29.80
N LYS A 173 -12.30 14.34 -30.01
CA LYS A 173 -12.94 13.04 -30.31
C LYS A 173 -12.48 12.43 -31.64
N GLU A 174 -12.30 13.25 -32.67
CA GLU A 174 -11.98 12.77 -34.02
C GLU A 174 -10.52 13.05 -34.40
N ASN A 175 -9.94 14.15 -33.91
CA ASN A 175 -8.61 14.62 -34.31
C ASN A 175 -7.66 14.79 -33.11
N PHE A 176 -7.59 13.79 -32.22
CA PHE A 176 -6.82 13.85 -30.97
C PHE A 176 -5.39 14.40 -31.14
N PHE A 177 -4.63 13.85 -32.09
CA PHE A 177 -3.23 14.23 -32.29
C PHE A 177 -3.09 15.65 -32.86
N GLU A 178 -3.97 16.05 -33.79
CA GLU A 178 -3.92 17.38 -34.39
C GLU A 178 -4.26 18.47 -33.36
N VAL A 179 -5.16 18.16 -32.43
CA VAL A 179 -5.59 19.08 -31.37
C VAL A 179 -4.54 19.18 -30.26
N PHE A 180 -4.05 18.05 -29.74
CA PHE A 180 -3.19 18.06 -28.56
C PHE A 180 -1.69 18.22 -28.84
N SER A 181 -1.17 17.72 -29.97
CA SER A 181 0.26 17.84 -30.31
C SER A 181 0.76 19.28 -30.28
N PRO A 182 0.14 20.25 -30.99
CA PRO A 182 0.64 21.64 -30.97
C PRO A 182 0.53 22.28 -29.59
N VAL A 183 -0.45 21.88 -28.77
CA VAL A 183 -0.60 22.40 -27.41
C VAL A 183 0.50 21.88 -26.50
N PHE A 184 0.84 20.59 -26.55
CA PHE A 184 1.97 20.05 -25.78
C PHE A 184 3.31 20.63 -26.25
N GLU A 185 3.53 20.75 -27.57
CA GLU A 185 4.75 21.36 -28.12
C GLU A 185 4.92 22.82 -27.69
N ARG A 186 3.83 23.60 -27.70
CA ARG A 186 3.86 24.99 -27.23
C ARG A 186 4.19 25.09 -25.75
N ASN A 187 3.61 24.22 -24.92
CA ASN A 187 3.86 24.19 -23.48
C ASN A 187 5.25 23.61 -23.12
N ALA A 188 5.83 22.77 -23.99
CA ALA A 188 7.15 22.18 -23.79
C ALA A 188 8.25 23.25 -23.63
N ARG A 189 8.06 24.44 -24.20
CA ARG A 189 8.99 25.59 -24.05
C ARG A 189 9.24 25.97 -22.60
N TRP A 190 8.30 25.67 -21.70
CA TRP A 190 8.39 25.99 -20.28
C TRP A 190 9.13 24.93 -19.47
N SER A 191 9.53 23.81 -20.06
CA SER A 191 10.16 22.73 -19.30
C SER A 191 11.59 23.07 -18.85
N ASN A 192 11.92 22.73 -17.61
CA ASN A 192 13.31 22.70 -17.14
C ASN A 192 14.14 21.58 -17.82
N LYS A 193 13.47 20.54 -18.33
CA LYS A 193 14.11 19.39 -18.97
C LYS A 193 14.19 19.64 -20.49
N LYS A 194 15.39 19.50 -21.07
CA LYS A 194 15.62 19.75 -22.50
C LYS A 194 14.93 18.74 -23.42
N ASN A 195 14.94 17.47 -23.03
CA ASN A 195 14.37 16.38 -23.82
C ASN A 195 12.91 16.16 -23.39
N VAL A 196 11.99 16.88 -24.05
CA VAL A 196 10.55 16.75 -23.82
C VAL A 196 9.98 15.66 -24.74
N PRO A 197 9.36 14.59 -24.21
CA PRO A 197 8.72 13.57 -25.03
C PRO A 197 7.59 14.17 -25.89
N LYS A 198 7.53 13.74 -27.15
CA LYS A 198 6.44 14.11 -28.07
C LYS A 198 5.23 13.21 -27.83
N LEU A 199 4.03 13.69 -28.19
CA LEU A 199 2.78 12.93 -28.04
C LEU A 199 2.80 11.63 -28.87
N GLY A 200 3.51 11.63 -29.99
CA GLY A 200 3.62 10.49 -30.91
C GLY A 200 2.40 10.35 -31.81
N ASP A 201 2.18 9.14 -32.30
CA ASP A 201 1.06 8.77 -33.19
C ASP A 201 0.35 7.51 -32.67
N MET A 202 -0.58 6.98 -33.47
CA MET A 202 -1.37 5.76 -33.17
C MET A 202 -0.54 4.47 -33.06
N SER A 203 0.68 4.45 -33.59
CA SER A 203 1.57 3.29 -33.59
C SER A 203 2.49 3.22 -32.36
N ALA A 204 2.53 4.28 -31.55
CA ALA A 204 3.36 4.34 -30.34
C ALA A 204 3.05 3.19 -29.37
N SER A 205 4.10 2.63 -28.77
CA SER A 205 3.96 1.54 -27.79
C SER A 205 3.36 2.03 -26.48
N PHE A 206 2.94 1.11 -25.62
CA PHE A 206 2.46 1.44 -24.29
C PHE A 206 3.54 2.18 -23.48
N GLU A 207 4.79 1.74 -23.58
CA GLU A 207 5.94 2.32 -22.86
C GLU A 207 6.21 3.76 -23.29
N ASP A 208 6.15 4.05 -24.59
CA ASP A 208 6.34 5.41 -25.11
C ASP A 208 5.23 6.35 -24.63
N VAL A 209 3.98 5.87 -24.67
CA VAL A 209 2.82 6.63 -24.21
C VAL A 209 2.86 6.85 -22.69
N ASP A 210 3.25 5.84 -21.92
CA ASP A 210 3.42 5.94 -20.47
C ASP A 210 4.55 6.90 -20.10
N ALA A 211 5.69 6.85 -20.79
CA ALA A 211 6.80 7.77 -20.60
C ALA A 211 6.39 9.23 -20.90
N PHE A 212 5.62 9.44 -21.97
CA PHE A 212 5.05 10.76 -22.30
C PHE A 212 4.17 11.28 -21.16
N TYR A 213 3.16 10.52 -20.74
CA TYR A 213 2.24 10.96 -19.68
C TYR A 213 2.94 11.09 -18.33
N SER A 214 3.87 10.21 -18.00
CA SER A 214 4.69 10.30 -16.79
C SER A 214 5.54 11.56 -16.75
N PHE A 215 6.11 11.98 -17.89
CA PHE A 215 6.82 13.25 -17.98
C PHE A 215 5.89 14.43 -17.69
N TRP A 216 4.71 14.46 -18.33
CA TRP A 216 3.78 15.58 -18.22
C TRP A 216 3.03 15.65 -16.89
N TYR A 217 2.77 14.52 -16.24
CA TYR A 217 2.24 14.50 -14.88
C TYR A 217 3.25 14.98 -13.85
N ASN A 218 4.55 14.82 -14.14
CA ASN A 218 5.67 15.34 -13.35
C ASN A 218 6.32 16.55 -14.03
N PHE A 219 5.52 17.36 -14.73
CA PHE A 219 6.03 18.48 -15.52
C PHE A 219 6.70 19.50 -14.59
N ASP A 220 7.98 19.72 -14.83
CA ASP A 220 8.78 20.70 -14.10
C ASP A 220 8.98 21.93 -14.99
N SER A 221 8.36 23.03 -14.58
CA SER A 221 8.28 24.27 -15.34
C SER A 221 9.22 25.33 -14.77
N TRP A 222 9.98 25.99 -15.63
CA TRP A 222 10.71 27.18 -15.23
C TRP A 222 9.87 28.46 -15.20
N ARG A 223 8.64 28.41 -15.71
CA ARG A 223 7.76 29.57 -15.81
C ARG A 223 7.59 30.22 -14.43
N GLU A 224 7.76 31.53 -14.38
CA GLU A 224 7.76 32.29 -13.13
C GLU A 224 7.12 33.66 -13.33
N PHE A 225 6.59 34.27 -12.28
CA PHE A 225 5.62 35.37 -12.41
C PHE A 225 6.08 36.66 -11.73
N SER A 226 7.38 36.83 -11.50
CA SER A 226 7.96 38.04 -10.88
C SER A 226 7.75 39.32 -11.68
N TYR A 227 7.55 39.22 -13.00
CA TYR A 227 7.20 40.39 -13.82
C TYR A 227 5.87 41.04 -13.40
N LEU A 228 4.95 40.25 -12.84
CA LEU A 228 3.63 40.68 -12.35
C LEU A 228 3.62 40.98 -10.85
N ASP A 229 4.80 41.17 -10.23
CA ASP A 229 4.89 41.69 -8.89
C ASP A 229 4.39 43.16 -8.90
N GLU A 230 3.46 43.46 -7.99
CA GLU A 230 2.75 44.75 -7.93
C GLU A 230 3.67 45.85 -7.40
N GLU A 231 4.40 45.55 -6.32
CA GLU A 231 5.29 46.49 -5.65
C GLU A 231 6.75 46.08 -5.84
N GLU A 232 7.58 47.03 -6.26
CA GLU A 232 9.03 46.80 -6.33
C GLU A 232 9.61 46.80 -4.93
N LYS A 233 10.29 45.71 -4.55
CA LYS A 233 10.94 45.55 -3.25
C LYS A 233 11.81 46.75 -2.87
N GLU A 234 12.47 47.38 -3.84
CA GLU A 234 13.38 48.50 -3.59
C GLU A 234 12.67 49.82 -3.24
N LYS A 235 11.36 49.93 -3.47
CA LYS A 235 10.55 51.10 -3.09
C LYS A 235 10.23 51.16 -1.60
N GLY A 236 10.42 50.07 -0.85
CA GLY A 236 10.19 50.07 0.59
C GLY A 236 11.21 50.96 1.33
N GLU A 237 10.71 51.88 2.15
CA GLU A 237 11.52 52.87 2.87
C GLU A 237 12.33 52.22 3.99
N CYS A 238 11.78 51.16 4.59
CA CYS A 238 12.44 50.44 5.69
C CYS A 238 12.57 48.93 5.44
N ARG A 239 13.47 48.28 6.19
CA ARG A 239 13.74 46.84 6.06
C ARG A 239 12.49 45.97 6.20
N ASP A 240 11.60 46.32 7.13
CA ASP A 240 10.39 45.53 7.39
C ASP A 240 9.34 45.70 6.30
N GLU A 241 9.26 46.88 5.69
CA GLU A 241 8.42 47.13 4.52
C GLU A 241 8.93 46.36 3.29
N ARG A 242 10.23 46.38 3.00
CA ARG A 242 10.81 45.57 1.91
C ARG A 242 10.55 44.07 2.10
N LYS A 243 10.61 43.58 3.34
CA LYS A 243 10.24 42.19 3.68
C LYS A 243 8.76 41.92 3.47
N TRP A 244 7.90 42.87 3.83
CA TRP A 244 6.47 42.75 3.67
C TRP A 244 6.06 42.73 2.19
N ILE A 245 6.65 43.61 1.36
CA ILE A 245 6.49 43.63 -0.11
C ILE A 245 6.91 42.28 -0.71
N GLU A 246 8.12 41.81 -0.41
CA GLU A 246 8.61 40.51 -0.90
C GLU A 246 7.70 39.35 -0.45
N LYS A 247 7.13 39.43 0.76
CA LYS A 247 6.18 38.42 1.24
C LYS A 247 4.88 38.42 0.43
N GLN A 248 4.31 39.59 0.11
CA GLN A 248 3.11 39.70 -0.73
C GLN A 248 3.39 39.20 -2.15
N ASN A 249 4.47 39.68 -2.77
CA ASN A 249 4.90 39.27 -4.11
C ASN A 249 5.15 37.76 -4.19
N ARG A 250 5.83 37.18 -3.19
CA ARG A 250 6.03 35.74 -3.12
C ARG A 250 4.72 34.97 -3.03
N ALA A 251 3.75 35.45 -2.26
CA ALA A 251 2.44 34.83 -2.16
C ALA A 251 1.68 34.90 -3.49
N ALA A 252 1.69 36.06 -4.17
CA ALA A 252 1.09 36.24 -5.49
C ALA A 252 1.74 35.34 -6.55
N ARG A 253 3.07 35.27 -6.60
CA ARG A 253 3.80 34.36 -7.48
C ARG A 253 3.47 32.90 -7.21
N ALA A 254 3.39 32.49 -5.94
CA ALA A 254 3.04 31.13 -5.57
C ALA A 254 1.62 30.77 -6.03
N GLN A 255 0.67 31.70 -5.91
CA GLN A 255 -0.69 31.54 -6.40
C GLN A 255 -0.73 31.36 -7.92
N ARG A 256 -0.06 32.23 -8.69
CA ARG A 256 0.01 32.11 -10.16
C ARG A 256 0.71 30.82 -10.63
N LYS A 257 1.77 30.39 -9.92
CA LYS A 257 2.42 29.10 -10.17
C LYS A 257 1.47 27.92 -9.93
N LYS A 258 0.65 28.00 -8.89
CA LYS A 258 -0.37 26.98 -8.59
C LYS A 258 -1.43 26.93 -9.68
N GLU A 259 -1.94 28.08 -10.12
CA GLU A 259 -2.91 28.19 -11.22
C GLU A 259 -2.35 27.62 -12.53
N GLU A 260 -1.11 27.94 -12.86
CA GLU A 260 -0.44 27.39 -14.04
C GLU A 260 -0.25 25.87 -13.94
N MET A 261 0.19 25.35 -12.80
CA MET A 261 0.35 23.91 -12.61
C MET A 261 -1.00 23.19 -12.70
N ASN A 262 -2.06 23.79 -12.17
CA ASN A 262 -3.42 23.27 -12.30
C ASN A 262 -3.87 23.27 -13.78
N ARG A 263 -3.56 24.32 -14.54
CA ARG A 263 -3.86 24.40 -15.98
C ARG A 263 -3.13 23.31 -16.77
N ILE A 264 -1.84 23.09 -16.52
CA ILE A 264 -1.07 21.99 -17.12
C ILE A 264 -1.69 20.65 -16.71
N ARG A 265 -2.04 20.46 -15.44
CA ARG A 265 -2.67 19.21 -15.01
C ARG A 265 -4.00 18.95 -15.71
N MET A 266 -4.84 19.98 -15.86
CA MET A 266 -6.08 19.90 -16.63
C MET A 266 -5.84 19.52 -18.10
N LEU A 267 -4.79 20.07 -18.73
CA LEU A 267 -4.39 19.68 -20.08
C LEU A 267 -4.03 18.20 -20.17
N VAL A 268 -3.19 17.71 -19.25
CA VAL A 268 -2.77 16.31 -19.22
C VAL A 268 -3.96 15.38 -18.97
N ASP A 269 -4.83 15.70 -18.01
CA ASP A 269 -6.02 14.88 -17.70
C ASP A 269 -7.04 14.87 -18.85
N SER A 270 -7.24 16.01 -19.52
CA SER A 270 -8.10 16.11 -20.71
C SER A 270 -7.57 15.21 -21.84
N ALA A 271 -6.27 15.30 -22.12
CA ALA A 271 -5.59 14.47 -23.11
C ALA A 271 -5.66 12.98 -22.76
N TYR A 272 -5.25 12.59 -21.55
CA TYR A 272 -5.22 11.20 -21.10
C TYR A 272 -6.59 10.53 -21.16
N SER A 273 -7.66 11.27 -20.83
CA SER A 273 -9.03 10.75 -20.91
C SER A 273 -9.56 10.62 -22.35
N SER A 274 -9.00 11.38 -23.28
CA SER A 274 -9.43 11.43 -24.68
C SER A 274 -8.58 10.55 -25.60
N ASP A 275 -7.35 10.21 -25.20
CA ASP A 275 -6.37 9.45 -26.00
C ASP A 275 -6.91 8.07 -26.43
N PRO A 276 -7.03 7.81 -27.74
CA PRO A 276 -7.50 6.53 -28.28
C PRO A 276 -6.62 5.33 -27.88
N ARG A 277 -5.31 5.53 -27.76
CA ARG A 277 -4.33 4.48 -27.42
C ARG A 277 -4.52 4.02 -25.99
N ILE A 278 -4.72 4.96 -25.05
CA ILE A 278 -5.02 4.65 -23.65
C ILE A 278 -6.31 3.82 -23.52
N LYS A 279 -7.34 4.13 -24.31
CA LYS A 279 -8.58 3.33 -24.34
C LYS A 279 -8.30 1.92 -24.82
N LYS A 280 -7.58 1.78 -25.94
CA LYS A 280 -7.16 0.48 -26.50
C LYS A 280 -6.36 -0.35 -25.48
N PHE A 281 -5.36 0.23 -24.83
CA PHE A 281 -4.56 -0.47 -23.81
C PHE A 281 -5.40 -0.91 -22.60
N LYS A 282 -6.35 -0.08 -22.15
CA LYS A 282 -7.27 -0.45 -21.05
C LYS A 282 -8.21 -1.59 -21.44
N GLU A 283 -8.70 -1.60 -22.67
CA GLU A 283 -9.56 -2.66 -23.20
C GLU A 283 -8.79 -3.97 -23.37
N GLU A 284 -7.58 -3.92 -23.94
CA GLU A 284 -6.68 -5.08 -24.07
C GLU A 284 -6.30 -5.65 -22.70
N GLU A 285 -5.97 -4.81 -21.73
CA GLU A 285 -5.64 -5.25 -20.37
C GLU A 285 -6.83 -5.87 -19.64
N LYS A 286 -8.03 -5.30 -19.83
CA LYS A 286 -9.27 -5.87 -19.30
C LYS A 286 -9.57 -7.22 -19.95
N ALA A 287 -9.45 -7.32 -21.27
CA ALA A 287 -9.64 -8.56 -22.02
C ALA A 287 -8.63 -9.64 -21.59
N ARG A 288 -7.37 -9.28 -21.37
CA ARG A 288 -6.32 -10.18 -20.86
C ARG A 288 -6.69 -10.74 -19.49
N LYS A 289 -7.08 -9.88 -18.55
CA LYS A 289 -7.50 -10.30 -17.20
C LYS A 289 -8.76 -11.17 -17.21
N GLU A 290 -9.72 -10.84 -18.06
CA GLU A 290 -10.93 -11.65 -18.24
C GLU A 290 -10.61 -13.02 -18.86
N ALA A 291 -9.71 -13.08 -19.85
CA ALA A 291 -9.25 -14.31 -20.46
C ALA A 291 -8.48 -15.18 -19.45
N GLU A 292 -7.58 -14.60 -18.65
CA GLU A 292 -6.87 -15.30 -17.58
C GLU A 292 -7.84 -15.87 -16.53
N LYS A 293 -8.83 -15.08 -16.10
CA LYS A 293 -9.87 -15.54 -15.17
C LYS A 293 -10.71 -16.67 -15.75
N LYS A 294 -11.08 -16.58 -17.03
CA LYS A 294 -11.81 -17.65 -17.75
C LYS A 294 -10.96 -18.92 -17.87
N ALA A 295 -9.70 -18.80 -18.25
CA ALA A 295 -8.77 -19.92 -18.35
C ALA A 295 -8.55 -20.61 -17.00
N LYS A 296 -8.39 -19.85 -15.91
CA LYS A 296 -8.26 -20.40 -14.56
C LYS A 296 -9.54 -21.09 -14.08
N ALA A 297 -10.71 -20.52 -14.39
CA ALA A 297 -12.00 -21.14 -14.07
C ALA A 297 -12.21 -22.45 -14.85
N GLU A 298 -11.85 -22.47 -16.14
CA GLU A 298 -11.92 -23.68 -16.97
C GLU A 298 -10.94 -24.76 -16.51
N ALA A 299 -9.70 -24.38 -16.18
CA ALA A 299 -8.71 -25.31 -15.62
C ALA A 299 -9.19 -25.94 -14.31
N LYS A 300 -9.76 -25.13 -13.40
CA LYS A 300 -10.33 -25.63 -12.15
C LYS A 300 -11.55 -26.54 -12.39
N ARG A 301 -12.40 -26.22 -13.38
CA ARG A 301 -13.55 -27.06 -13.74
C ARG A 301 -13.07 -28.42 -14.28
N LYS A 302 -12.10 -28.44 -15.20
CA LYS A 302 -11.50 -29.68 -15.73
C LYS A 302 -10.83 -30.51 -14.63
N GLU A 303 -10.11 -29.87 -13.70
CA GLU A 303 -9.51 -30.56 -12.55
C GLU A 303 -10.58 -31.18 -11.64
N GLN A 304 -11.67 -30.46 -11.35
CA GLN A 304 -12.76 -30.97 -10.53
C GLN A 304 -13.49 -32.13 -11.23
N GLU A 305 -13.79 -32.00 -12.52
CA GLU A 305 -14.38 -33.07 -13.33
C GLU A 305 -13.48 -34.32 -13.36
N ALA A 306 -12.15 -34.15 -13.46
CA ALA A 306 -11.19 -35.25 -13.40
C ALA A 306 -11.16 -35.92 -12.01
N LYS A 307 -11.16 -35.15 -10.92
CA LYS A 307 -11.22 -35.67 -9.54
C LYS A 307 -12.53 -36.40 -9.25
N ASP A 308 -13.65 -35.87 -9.73
CA ASP A 308 -14.95 -36.49 -9.53
C ASP A 308 -15.05 -37.81 -10.34
N LYS A 309 -14.51 -37.84 -11.57
CA LYS A 309 -14.39 -39.06 -12.36
C LYS A 309 -13.47 -40.09 -11.70
N GLN A 310 -12.35 -39.66 -11.11
CA GLN A 310 -11.45 -40.53 -10.37
C GLN A 310 -12.13 -41.09 -9.11
N ARG A 311 -12.83 -40.26 -8.34
CA ARG A 311 -13.59 -40.70 -7.16
C ARG A 311 -14.68 -41.71 -7.53
N GLN A 312 -15.40 -41.49 -8.63
CA GLN A 312 -16.39 -42.44 -9.12
C GLN A 312 -15.77 -43.79 -9.48
N ALA A 313 -14.63 -43.79 -10.19
CA ALA A 313 -13.90 -45.02 -10.50
C ALA A 313 -13.39 -45.73 -9.24
N GLU A 314 -12.86 -45.02 -8.25
CA GLU A 314 -12.43 -45.57 -6.96
C GLU A 314 -13.60 -46.19 -6.18
N LEU A 315 -14.75 -45.52 -6.13
CA LEU A 315 -15.97 -46.04 -5.48
C LEU A 315 -16.48 -47.31 -6.18
N GLU A 316 -16.41 -47.37 -7.51
CA GLU A 316 -16.83 -48.55 -8.26
C GLU A 316 -15.88 -49.73 -8.04
N VAL A 317 -14.56 -49.49 -8.03
CA VAL A 317 -13.56 -50.50 -7.68
C VAL A 317 -13.75 -51.01 -6.25
N ALA A 318 -14.00 -50.11 -5.29
CA ALA A 318 -14.25 -50.48 -3.90
C ALA A 318 -15.54 -51.31 -3.73
N ARG A 319 -16.61 -50.98 -4.47
CA ARG A 319 -17.85 -51.77 -4.47
C ARG A 319 -17.60 -53.18 -4.99
N VAL A 320 -16.91 -53.32 -6.12
CA VAL A 320 -16.59 -54.64 -6.71
C VAL A 320 -15.68 -55.45 -5.77
N ALA A 321 -14.72 -54.83 -5.11
CA ALA A 321 -13.87 -55.51 -4.12
C ALA A 321 -14.69 -56.01 -2.92
N LYS A 322 -15.60 -55.18 -2.40
CA LYS A 322 -16.46 -55.56 -1.27
C LYS A 322 -17.44 -56.69 -1.63
N GLU A 323 -18.00 -56.67 -2.83
CA GLU A 323 -18.86 -57.76 -3.32
C GLU A 323 -18.09 -59.08 -3.41
N LYS A 324 -16.83 -59.06 -3.90
CA LYS A 324 -15.97 -60.25 -3.94
C LYS A 324 -15.60 -60.76 -2.56
N GLU A 325 -15.20 -59.89 -1.64
CA GLU A 325 -14.86 -60.26 -0.26
C GLU A 325 -16.06 -60.88 0.46
N GLU A 326 -17.26 -60.33 0.26
CA GLU A 326 -18.49 -60.86 0.85
C GLU A 326 -18.85 -62.23 0.27
N GLU A 327 -18.64 -62.46 -1.03
CA GLU A 327 -18.85 -63.76 -1.66
C GLU A 327 -17.83 -64.81 -1.18
N GLU A 328 -16.55 -64.45 -1.08
CA GLU A 328 -15.51 -65.31 -0.52
C GLU A 328 -15.79 -65.65 0.95
N ALA A 329 -16.21 -64.68 1.77
CA ALA A 329 -16.58 -64.89 3.16
C ALA A 329 -17.79 -65.84 3.31
N ARG A 330 -18.81 -65.71 2.44
CA ARG A 330 -19.96 -66.64 2.40
C ARG A 330 -19.51 -68.05 2.06
N GLN A 331 -18.61 -68.22 1.09
CA GLN A 331 -18.07 -69.54 0.72
C GLN A 331 -17.28 -70.16 1.87
N GLN A 332 -16.39 -69.39 2.52
CA GLN A 332 -15.61 -69.87 3.67
C GLN A 332 -16.50 -70.25 4.86
N ALA A 333 -17.53 -69.46 5.17
CA ALA A 333 -18.48 -69.76 6.24
C ALA A 333 -19.24 -71.08 5.98
N LEU A 334 -19.56 -71.35 4.71
CA LEU A 334 -20.27 -72.57 4.32
C LEU A 334 -19.37 -73.81 4.43
N LEU A 335 -18.08 -73.68 4.09
CA LEU A 335 -17.08 -74.74 4.29
C LEU A 335 -16.84 -75.00 5.78
N ALA A 336 -16.65 -73.95 6.59
CA ALA A 336 -16.45 -74.07 8.04
C ALA A 336 -17.66 -74.72 8.75
N LYS A 337 -18.89 -74.46 8.27
CA LYS A 337 -20.10 -75.12 8.80
C LYS A 337 -20.08 -76.63 8.53
N LYS A 338 -19.74 -77.04 7.29
CA LYS A 338 -19.64 -78.45 6.91
C LYS A 338 -18.57 -79.18 7.74
N GLU A 339 -17.42 -78.55 7.97
CA GLU A 339 -16.34 -79.13 8.77
C GLU A 339 -16.73 -79.30 10.24
N LYS A 340 -17.36 -78.27 10.86
CA LYS A 340 -17.85 -78.36 12.24
C LYS A 340 -18.90 -79.47 12.42
N GLU A 341 -19.77 -79.67 11.45
CA GLU A 341 -20.75 -80.77 11.48
C GLU A 341 -20.08 -82.14 11.37
N ALA A 342 -19.03 -82.28 10.56
CA ALA A 342 -18.25 -83.51 10.45
C ALA A 342 -17.49 -83.82 11.76
N GLN A 343 -16.83 -82.83 12.36
CA GLN A 343 -16.12 -82.98 13.64
C GLN A 343 -17.07 -83.38 14.79
N LYS A 344 -18.26 -82.78 14.87
CA LYS A 344 -19.29 -83.17 15.88
C LYS A 344 -19.72 -84.63 15.73
N LYS A 345 -19.90 -85.10 14.49
CA LYS A 345 -20.24 -86.51 14.22
C LYS A 345 -19.11 -87.45 14.65
N ALA A 346 -17.86 -87.09 14.36
CA ALA A 346 -16.68 -87.88 14.75
C ALA A 346 -16.51 -87.95 16.28
N ILE A 347 -16.62 -86.81 16.98
CA ILE A 347 -16.53 -86.76 18.46
C ILE A 347 -17.62 -87.62 19.10
N LYS A 348 -18.86 -87.56 18.60
CA LYS A 348 -19.97 -88.38 19.12
C LYS A 348 -19.66 -89.89 18.99
N LYS A 349 -19.07 -90.31 17.88
CA LYS A 349 -18.66 -91.71 17.64
C LYS A 349 -17.59 -92.16 18.64
N GLU A 350 -16.56 -91.36 18.87
CA GLU A 350 -15.47 -91.71 19.78
C GLU A 350 -15.88 -91.66 21.26
N ARG A 351 -16.73 -90.71 21.68
CA ARG A 351 -17.34 -90.73 23.03
C ARG A 351 -18.11 -92.03 23.28
N GLN A 352 -18.90 -92.48 22.30
CA GLN A 352 -19.65 -93.72 22.42
C GLN A 352 -18.73 -94.94 22.53
N ARG A 353 -17.62 -94.95 21.79
CA ARG A 353 -16.60 -96.00 21.85
C ARG A 353 -15.91 -96.06 23.21
N LEU A 354 -15.62 -94.90 23.82
CA LEU A 354 -15.04 -94.81 25.16
C LEU A 354 -15.99 -95.41 26.21
N ARG A 355 -17.26 -94.98 26.21
CA ARG A 355 -18.29 -95.53 27.10
C ARG A 355 -18.44 -97.04 26.99
N THR A 356 -18.46 -97.55 25.76
CA THR A 356 -18.62 -99.00 25.49
C THR A 356 -17.43 -99.79 26.03
N SER A 357 -16.20 -99.28 25.83
CA SER A 357 -14.97 -99.93 26.29
C SER A 357 -14.90 -99.99 27.82
N CYS A 358 -15.19 -98.88 28.51
CA CYS A 358 -15.24 -98.85 29.97
C CYS A 358 -16.35 -99.73 30.56
N LYS A 359 -17.53 -99.77 29.91
CA LYS A 359 -18.65 -100.62 30.33
C LYS A 359 -18.32 -102.12 30.22
N ASN A 360 -17.64 -102.53 29.14
CA ASN A 360 -17.23 -103.93 28.94
C ASN A 360 -16.28 -104.44 30.03
N TRP A 361 -15.57 -103.53 30.70
CA TRP A 361 -14.68 -103.85 31.82
C TRP A 361 -15.29 -103.56 33.19
N ASN A 362 -16.62 -103.43 33.25
CA ASN A 362 -17.39 -103.10 34.45
C ASN A 362 -16.88 -101.84 35.16
N TYR A 363 -16.45 -100.83 34.38
CA TYR A 363 -15.84 -99.59 34.90
C TYR A 363 -14.68 -99.83 35.88
N PHE A 364 -13.96 -100.92 35.69
CA PHE A 364 -12.73 -101.26 36.40
C PHE A 364 -12.86 -101.48 37.91
N SER A 365 -14.07 -101.70 38.44
CA SER A 365 -14.33 -102.06 39.84
C SER A 365 -15.56 -102.96 39.97
N ASP A 366 -15.52 -103.89 40.92
CA ASP A 366 -16.67 -104.75 41.28
C ASP A 366 -17.49 -104.14 42.44
N ASN A 367 -17.04 -103.00 42.99
CA ASN A 367 -17.77 -102.22 43.99
C ASN A 367 -18.69 -101.20 43.30
N GLU A 368 -19.99 -101.29 43.59
CA GLU A 368 -21.03 -100.44 43.03
C GLU A 368 -20.75 -98.93 43.23
N SER A 369 -20.23 -98.53 44.39
CA SER A 369 -19.91 -97.12 44.69
C SER A 369 -18.75 -96.58 43.84
N GLU A 370 -17.74 -97.40 43.56
CA GLU A 370 -16.58 -97.00 42.75
C GLU A 370 -16.91 -97.00 41.26
N CYS A 371 -17.73 -97.95 40.82
CA CYS A 371 -18.24 -98.02 39.46
C CYS A 371 -19.02 -96.74 39.10
N VAL A 372 -19.89 -96.25 40.00
CA VAL A 372 -20.62 -94.98 39.81
C VAL A 372 -19.68 -93.78 39.70
N LYS A 373 -18.65 -93.69 40.55
CA LYS A 373 -17.65 -92.62 40.47
C LYS A 373 -16.87 -92.66 39.14
N MET A 374 -16.47 -93.85 38.70
CA MET A 374 -15.77 -94.02 37.43
C MET A 374 -16.67 -93.69 36.24
N MET A 375 -17.97 -93.99 36.29
CA MET A 375 -18.93 -93.53 35.28
C MET A 375 -18.97 -92.01 35.17
N GLU A 376 -19.04 -91.29 36.29
CA GLU A 376 -19.01 -89.83 36.30
C GLU A 376 -17.71 -89.27 35.72
N GLU A 377 -16.56 -89.87 36.06
CA GLU A 377 -15.27 -89.45 35.51
C GLU A 377 -15.13 -89.76 34.01
N VAL A 378 -15.67 -90.88 33.53
CA VAL A 378 -15.69 -91.22 32.09
C VAL A 378 -16.60 -90.26 31.31
N GLU A 379 -17.72 -89.82 31.89
CA GLU A 379 -18.55 -88.78 31.27
C GLU A 379 -17.84 -87.42 31.25
N LYS A 380 -17.11 -87.06 32.31
CA LYS A 380 -16.25 -85.86 32.31
C LYS A 380 -15.18 -85.92 31.22
N LEU A 381 -14.56 -87.09 31.02
CA LEU A 381 -13.61 -87.31 29.92
C LEU A 381 -14.29 -87.18 28.56
N CYS A 382 -15.48 -87.77 28.39
CA CYS A 382 -16.25 -87.64 27.15
C CYS A 382 -16.49 -86.17 26.83
N ASP A 383 -16.87 -85.36 27.83
CA ASP A 383 -17.20 -83.95 27.62
C ASP A 383 -15.98 -83.05 27.36
N ARG A 384 -14.84 -83.36 27.96
CA ARG A 384 -13.65 -82.49 27.92
C ARG A 384 -12.59 -82.88 26.89
N LEU A 385 -12.50 -84.15 26.52
CA LEU A 385 -11.50 -84.57 25.53
C LEU A 385 -11.92 -84.19 24.10
N GLU A 386 -10.96 -83.63 23.37
CA GLU A 386 -11.09 -83.36 21.94
C GLU A 386 -10.99 -84.66 21.11
N LEU A 387 -11.39 -84.59 19.83
CA LEU A 387 -11.47 -85.74 18.94
C LEU A 387 -10.17 -86.57 18.93
N MET A 388 -9.02 -85.93 18.74
CA MET A 388 -7.72 -86.62 18.68
C MET A 388 -7.39 -87.33 19.99
N SER A 389 -7.65 -86.69 21.13
CA SER A 389 -7.39 -87.26 22.45
C SER A 389 -8.34 -88.42 22.78
N LEU A 390 -9.61 -88.32 22.36
CA LEU A 390 -10.58 -89.41 22.47
C LEU A 390 -10.18 -90.61 21.61
N GLN A 391 -9.69 -90.38 20.38
CA GLN A 391 -9.20 -91.44 19.50
C GLN A 391 -8.00 -92.16 20.12
N ALA A 392 -6.99 -91.40 20.58
CA ALA A 392 -5.80 -91.96 21.21
C ALA A 392 -6.13 -92.76 22.48
N LEU A 393 -7.05 -92.28 23.32
CA LEU A 393 -7.50 -93.00 24.50
C LEU A 393 -8.25 -94.29 24.11
N ASN A 394 -9.16 -94.22 23.15
CA ASN A 394 -9.89 -95.40 22.66
C ASN A 394 -8.98 -96.45 22.01
N GLU A 395 -7.93 -96.03 21.31
CA GLU A 395 -6.91 -96.93 20.76
C GLU A 395 -6.14 -97.62 21.88
N THR A 396 -5.71 -96.86 22.89
CA THR A 396 -5.04 -97.39 24.09
C THR A 396 -5.91 -98.39 24.84
N LEU A 397 -7.23 -98.16 24.91
CA LEU A 397 -8.19 -99.09 25.51
C LEU A 397 -8.43 -100.35 24.66
N ALA A 398 -8.26 -100.26 23.34
CA ALA A 398 -8.45 -101.39 22.45
C ALA A 398 -7.24 -102.33 22.40
N SER A 399 -6.03 -101.82 22.66
CA SER A 399 -4.77 -102.57 22.50
C SER A 399 -4.18 -103.15 23.78
N ASN A 400 -4.72 -102.80 24.96
CA ASN A 400 -4.12 -103.11 26.25
C ASN A 400 -5.05 -103.92 27.16
N THR A 401 -4.50 -104.40 28.28
CA THR A 401 -5.22 -105.17 29.30
C THR A 401 -6.14 -104.27 30.16
N LYS A 402 -7.06 -104.88 30.94
CA LYS A 402 -8.01 -104.16 31.79
C LYS A 402 -7.29 -103.23 32.78
N GLU A 403 -6.17 -103.67 33.33
CA GLU A 403 -5.37 -102.96 34.33
C GLU A 403 -4.60 -101.78 33.71
N GLU A 404 -4.02 -101.97 32.53
CA GLU A 404 -3.34 -100.91 31.77
C GLU A 404 -4.32 -99.87 31.21
N GLY A 405 -5.48 -100.32 30.76
CA GLY A 405 -6.58 -99.45 30.34
C GLY A 405 -7.14 -98.61 31.48
N LYS A 406 -7.25 -99.18 32.69
CA LYS A 406 -7.61 -98.44 33.91
C LYS A 406 -6.62 -97.31 34.19
N ALA A 407 -5.32 -97.61 34.16
CA ALA A 407 -4.27 -96.63 34.40
C ALA A 407 -4.28 -95.50 33.35
N ALA A 408 -4.57 -95.82 32.08
CA ALA A 408 -4.68 -94.83 31.02
C ALA A 408 -5.88 -93.87 31.23
N VAL A 409 -7.03 -94.40 31.64
CA VAL A 409 -8.23 -93.61 31.95
C VAL A 409 -8.01 -92.74 33.18
N GLU A 410 -7.47 -93.29 34.27
CA GLU A 410 -7.15 -92.55 35.49
C GLU A 410 -6.13 -91.43 35.26
N LYS A 411 -5.10 -91.68 34.42
CA LYS A 411 -4.13 -90.65 34.02
C LYS A 411 -4.81 -89.49 33.28
N GLN A 412 -5.74 -89.79 32.37
CA GLN A 412 -6.49 -88.74 31.67
C GLN A 412 -7.44 -87.99 32.61
N ILE A 413 -8.09 -88.68 33.54
CA ILE A 413 -8.93 -88.07 34.57
C ILE A 413 -8.13 -87.07 35.41
N LEU A 414 -6.94 -87.47 35.88
CA LEU A 414 -6.06 -86.58 36.65
C LEU A 414 -5.63 -85.36 35.84
N THR A 415 -5.34 -85.55 34.56
CA THR A 415 -4.95 -84.47 33.65
C THR A 415 -6.10 -83.47 33.46
N ILE A 416 -7.31 -83.95 33.18
CA ILE A 416 -8.51 -83.11 33.03
C ILE A 416 -8.83 -82.40 34.35
N ASN A 417 -8.77 -83.08 35.49
CA ASN A 417 -9.05 -82.46 36.78
C ASN A 417 -8.02 -81.38 37.14
N ALA A 418 -6.75 -81.56 36.79
CA ALA A 418 -5.73 -80.52 36.93
C ALA A 418 -5.99 -79.32 36.00
N GLN A 419 -6.42 -79.57 34.76
CA GLN A 419 -6.80 -78.52 33.81
C GLN A 419 -8.01 -77.72 34.31
N LEU A 420 -9.06 -78.39 34.80
CA LEU A 420 -10.25 -77.74 35.36
C LEU A 420 -9.92 -76.85 36.57
N LYS A 421 -9.02 -77.33 37.44
CA LYS A 421 -8.54 -76.54 38.57
C LYS A 421 -7.83 -75.27 38.10
N LYS A 422 -6.97 -75.39 37.09
CA LYS A 422 -6.24 -74.26 36.50
C LYS A 422 -7.19 -73.28 35.79
N GLU A 423 -8.16 -73.75 35.01
CA GLU A 423 -9.19 -72.92 34.37
C GLU A 423 -10.00 -72.12 35.40
N LYS A 424 -10.36 -72.74 36.53
CA LYS A 424 -11.08 -72.09 37.63
C LYS A 424 -10.24 -70.98 38.28
N GLU A 425 -8.96 -71.26 38.55
CA GLU A 425 -8.02 -70.28 39.11
C GLU A 425 -7.79 -69.09 38.15
N GLU A 426 -7.67 -69.36 36.84
CA GLU A 426 -7.52 -68.33 35.80
C GLU A 426 -8.79 -67.50 35.61
N ALA A 427 -9.98 -68.11 35.68
CA ALA A 427 -11.25 -67.41 35.60
C ALA A 427 -11.49 -66.50 36.82
N GLU A 428 -11.17 -66.97 38.03
CA GLU A 428 -11.19 -66.16 39.24
C GLU A 428 -10.18 -65.00 39.14
N ALA A 429 -8.98 -65.24 38.61
CA ALA A 429 -7.98 -64.19 38.38
C ALA A 429 -8.42 -63.14 37.35
N ARG A 430 -9.04 -63.56 36.24
CA ARG A 430 -9.62 -62.66 35.22
C ARG A 430 -10.78 -61.84 35.77
N MET A 431 -11.66 -62.44 36.58
CA MET A 431 -12.75 -61.72 37.24
C MET A 431 -12.20 -60.69 38.24
N ARG A 432 -11.11 -61.01 38.95
CA ARG A 432 -10.38 -60.09 39.83
C ARG A 432 -9.70 -58.94 39.07
N GLN A 433 -9.15 -59.21 37.88
CA GLN A 433 -8.58 -58.20 36.99
C GLN A 433 -9.65 -57.29 36.37
N ALA A 434 -10.80 -57.83 35.98
CA ALA A 434 -11.92 -57.05 35.47
C ALA A 434 -12.50 -56.11 36.55
N ALA A 435 -12.60 -56.57 37.81
CA ALA A 435 -12.99 -55.73 38.94
C ALA A 435 -11.99 -54.59 39.20
N ARG A 436 -10.68 -54.84 39.06
CA ARG A 436 -9.64 -53.80 39.18
C ARG A 436 -9.62 -52.82 38.00
N SER A 437 -10.01 -53.26 36.81
CA SER A 437 -10.06 -52.42 35.60
C SER A 437 -11.28 -51.49 35.58
N ALA A 438 -12.36 -51.85 36.28
CA ALA A 438 -13.53 -50.99 36.46
C ALA A 438 -13.26 -49.80 37.42
N ASP A 439 -12.37 -49.96 38.41
CA ASP A 439 -11.97 -48.88 39.32
C ASP A 439 -10.95 -47.89 38.71
N GLN A 440 -10.20 -48.30 37.69
CA GLN A 440 -9.23 -47.43 36.99
C GLN A 440 -9.83 -46.66 35.79
N ALA A 441 -11.09 -46.89 35.43
CA ALA A 441 -11.80 -46.17 34.36
C ALA A 441 -12.67 -44.99 34.87
N ALA A 442 -12.54 -44.59 36.14
CA ALA A 442 -13.17 -43.40 36.72
C ALA A 442 -12.20 -42.22 36.94
N GLY A 443 -11.05 -42.22 36.25
CA GLY A 443 -9.99 -41.24 36.44
C GLY A 443 -9.29 -40.85 35.14
N GLY A 444 -10.02 -40.29 34.17
CA GLY A 444 -9.36 -39.74 32.99
C GLY A 444 -10.29 -39.29 31.88
N GLY A 445 -10.59 -38.00 31.84
CA GLY A 445 -11.04 -37.33 30.62
C GLY A 445 -12.31 -36.51 30.76
N GLY A 446 -12.15 -35.21 31.04
CA GLY A 446 -13.22 -34.24 30.77
C GLY A 446 -13.31 -33.09 31.77
N SER A 447 -12.40 -32.11 31.70
CA SER A 447 -12.68 -30.77 32.24
C SER A 447 -11.79 -29.72 31.59
N GLY A 448 -12.34 -29.01 30.60
CA GLY A 448 -11.71 -27.83 29.98
C GLY A 448 -12.68 -26.66 29.82
N SER A 449 -13.81 -26.64 30.55
CA SER A 449 -14.91 -25.71 30.30
C SER A 449 -15.29 -24.78 31.46
N LYS A 450 -14.53 -24.72 32.57
CA LYS A 450 -15.04 -24.01 33.78
C LYS A 450 -14.34 -22.76 34.29
N ASN A 451 -13.17 -22.32 33.82
CA ASN A 451 -12.56 -21.09 34.37
C ASN A 451 -12.25 -20.05 33.29
N TRP A 452 -13.23 -19.18 33.01
CA TRP A 452 -13.03 -17.86 32.39
C TRP A 452 -13.40 -16.81 33.43
N PRO A 453 -12.42 -16.18 34.11
CA PRO A 453 -12.72 -15.11 35.07
C PRO A 453 -13.37 -13.93 34.34
N GLU A 454 -14.21 -13.18 35.06
CA GLU A 454 -14.96 -12.05 34.51
C GLU A 454 -14.04 -10.99 33.86
N GLU A 455 -12.85 -10.80 34.44
CA GLU A 455 -11.81 -9.90 33.92
C GLU A 455 -11.28 -10.36 32.54
N ASP A 456 -11.05 -11.68 32.35
CA ASP A 456 -10.63 -12.25 31.05
C ASP A 456 -11.74 -12.12 30.01
N LEU A 457 -13.01 -12.22 30.40
CA LEU A 457 -14.16 -12.04 29.50
C LEU A 457 -14.24 -10.60 28.99
N GLN A 458 -14.06 -9.62 29.88
CA GLN A 458 -14.00 -8.21 29.50
C GLN A 458 -12.80 -7.91 28.59
N LEU A 459 -11.65 -8.49 28.89
CA LEU A 459 -10.45 -8.35 28.09
C LEU A 459 -10.61 -8.97 26.69
N LEU A 460 -11.27 -10.13 26.59
CA LEU A 460 -11.61 -10.77 25.32
C LEU A 460 -12.54 -9.89 24.46
N ILE A 461 -13.59 -9.33 25.06
CA ILE A 461 -14.55 -8.44 24.35
C ILE A 461 -13.82 -7.20 23.83
N LYS A 462 -12.98 -6.58 24.67
CA LYS A 462 -12.16 -5.42 24.28
C LYS A 462 -11.19 -5.76 23.14
N ALA A 463 -10.49 -6.89 23.24
CA ALA A 463 -9.55 -7.33 22.22
C ALA A 463 -10.22 -7.67 20.88
N VAL A 464 -11.41 -8.28 20.90
CA VAL A 464 -12.17 -8.60 19.67
C VAL A 464 -12.63 -7.33 18.94
N ASN A 465 -12.95 -6.27 19.67
CA ASN A 465 -13.30 -4.95 19.10
C ASN A 465 -12.06 -4.17 18.62
N LEU A 466 -10.95 -4.26 19.36
CA LEU A 466 -9.68 -3.64 18.99
C LEU A 466 -9.07 -4.26 17.73
N PHE A 467 -9.30 -5.55 17.51
CA PHE A 467 -8.80 -6.31 16.36
C PHE A 467 -9.97 -6.90 15.56
N PRO A 468 -10.57 -6.15 14.60
CA PRO A 468 -11.76 -6.56 13.85
C PRO A 468 -11.50 -7.67 12.81
N ALA A 469 -12.58 -8.15 12.17
CA ALA A 469 -12.48 -9.16 11.11
C ALA A 469 -11.73 -8.60 9.89
N GLY A 470 -10.59 -9.20 9.55
CA GLY A 470 -9.66 -8.72 8.51
C GLY A 470 -8.20 -8.67 8.97
N THR A 471 -7.94 -8.67 10.28
CA THR A 471 -6.59 -8.75 10.84
C THR A 471 -5.95 -10.12 10.54
N ASN A 472 -4.76 -10.12 9.93
CA ASN A 472 -4.00 -11.35 9.71
C ASN A 472 -3.65 -12.04 11.04
N ALA A 473 -3.87 -13.36 11.12
CA ALA A 473 -3.72 -14.15 12.34
C ALA A 473 -4.47 -13.57 13.56
N ARG A 474 -5.67 -12.99 13.34
CA ARG A 474 -6.51 -12.32 14.34
C ARG A 474 -6.55 -13.01 15.71
N TRP A 475 -6.76 -14.32 15.74
CA TRP A 475 -6.93 -15.07 16.98
C TRP A 475 -5.62 -15.25 17.76
N GLU A 476 -4.48 -15.28 17.08
CA GLU A 476 -3.14 -15.27 17.71
C GLU A 476 -2.87 -13.90 18.33
N VAL A 477 -3.18 -12.81 17.61
CA VAL A 477 -3.02 -11.44 18.11
C VAL A 477 -3.89 -11.20 19.35
N ILE A 478 -5.15 -11.64 19.32
CA ILE A 478 -6.07 -11.53 20.46
C ILE A 478 -5.59 -12.37 21.63
N ALA A 479 -5.13 -13.60 21.41
CA ALA A 479 -4.60 -14.45 22.47
C ALA A 479 -3.35 -13.84 23.12
N ASN A 480 -2.44 -13.27 22.32
CA ASN A 480 -1.25 -12.59 22.84
C ASN A 480 -1.61 -11.33 23.63
N TYR A 481 -2.53 -10.51 23.13
CA TYR A 481 -3.03 -9.34 23.86
C TYR A 481 -3.66 -9.73 25.20
N MET A 482 -4.48 -10.79 25.19
CA MET A 482 -5.08 -11.32 26.41
C MET A 482 -4.03 -11.84 27.40
N ASN A 483 -3.04 -12.60 26.94
CA ASN A 483 -1.98 -13.14 27.80
C ASN A 483 -1.05 -12.06 28.37
N LEU A 484 -0.92 -10.93 27.67
CA LEU A 484 -0.12 -9.79 28.13
C LEU A 484 -0.84 -8.94 29.18
N HIS A 485 -2.17 -8.84 29.08
CA HIS A 485 -2.99 -7.95 29.91
C HIS A 485 -3.85 -8.67 30.95
N SER A 486 -3.87 -10.01 30.95
CA SER A 486 -4.55 -10.79 31.97
C SER A 486 -3.70 -10.90 33.24
N THR A 487 -4.35 -10.67 34.37
CA THR A 487 -3.80 -10.80 35.72
C THR A 487 -3.97 -12.21 36.29
N CYS A 488 -4.71 -13.10 35.61
CA CYS A 488 -5.13 -14.39 36.18
C CYS A 488 -4.10 -15.51 36.05
N GLY A 489 -2.93 -15.25 35.45
CA GLY A 489 -1.82 -16.21 35.32
C GLY A 489 -2.08 -17.41 34.41
N ILE A 490 -3.23 -17.50 33.74
CA ILE A 490 -3.59 -18.60 32.84
C ILE A 490 -3.31 -18.17 31.39
N LYS A 491 -2.38 -18.85 30.74
CA LYS A 491 -2.12 -18.62 29.30
C LYS A 491 -3.24 -19.23 28.45
N ARG A 492 -3.83 -18.43 27.57
CA ARG A 492 -4.88 -18.83 26.62
C ARG A 492 -4.28 -19.02 25.23
N SER A 493 -4.64 -20.11 24.56
CA SER A 493 -4.28 -20.33 23.16
C SER A 493 -5.27 -19.65 22.21
N ALA A 494 -4.85 -19.40 20.96
CA ALA A 494 -5.75 -18.90 19.91
C ALA A 494 -7.01 -19.79 19.73
N LYS A 495 -6.89 -21.10 20.00
CA LYS A 495 -7.99 -22.08 19.96
C LYS A 495 -8.99 -21.88 21.11
N ASP A 496 -8.52 -21.54 22.30
CA ASP A 496 -9.39 -21.27 23.45
C ASP A 496 -10.17 -19.96 23.25
N VAL A 497 -9.46 -18.94 22.75
CA VAL A 497 -10.00 -17.60 22.46
C VAL A 497 -11.08 -17.65 21.40
N ILE A 498 -10.84 -18.32 20.26
CA ILE A 498 -11.85 -18.43 19.20
C ILE A 498 -13.08 -19.24 19.67
N ASN A 499 -12.88 -20.31 20.44
CA ASN A 499 -13.98 -21.13 20.95
C ASN A 499 -14.84 -20.34 21.93
N LYS A 500 -14.23 -19.56 22.82
CA LYS A 500 -14.97 -18.71 23.76
C LYS A 500 -15.66 -17.54 23.06
N ALA A 501 -14.99 -16.87 22.10
CA ALA A 501 -15.59 -15.80 21.32
C ALA A 501 -16.82 -16.28 20.52
N LYS A 502 -16.75 -17.46 19.89
CA LYS A 502 -17.89 -18.09 19.21
C LYS A 502 -19.00 -18.48 20.19
N SER A 503 -18.66 -18.96 21.39
CA SER A 503 -19.63 -19.26 22.44
C SER A 503 -20.36 -17.99 22.90
N LEU A 504 -19.66 -16.86 23.05
CA LEU A 504 -20.27 -15.58 23.40
C LEU A 504 -21.14 -15.07 22.25
N GLN A 505 -20.74 -15.28 21.00
CA GLN A 505 -21.52 -14.87 19.84
C GLN A 505 -22.87 -15.60 19.74
N LYS A 506 -22.97 -16.84 20.25
CA LYS A 506 -24.20 -17.66 20.32
C LYS A 506 -25.19 -17.25 21.43
N LEU A 507 -24.81 -16.37 22.35
CA LEU A 507 -25.74 -15.83 23.36
C LEU A 507 -26.65 -14.76 22.72
N ASP A 508 -27.91 -14.75 23.16
CA ASP A 508 -28.99 -13.85 22.72
C ASP A 508 -28.55 -12.38 22.82
N PRO A 509 -28.79 -11.50 21.82
CA PRO A 509 -28.34 -10.10 21.86
C PRO A 509 -28.73 -9.37 23.15
N HIS A 510 -29.90 -9.66 23.70
CA HIS A 510 -30.41 -9.05 24.93
C HIS A 510 -29.58 -9.39 26.18
N GLN A 511 -28.94 -10.57 26.21
CA GLN A 511 -28.08 -11.01 27.31
C GLN A 511 -26.69 -10.37 27.25
N LYS A 512 -26.20 -10.05 26.04
CA LYS A 512 -24.94 -9.31 25.85
C LYS A 512 -25.08 -7.86 26.32
N ASP A 513 -26.22 -7.24 26.05
CA ASP A 513 -26.51 -5.88 26.50
C ASP A 513 -26.64 -5.79 28.02
N ASP A 514 -27.29 -6.77 28.66
CA ASP A 514 -27.40 -6.85 30.12
C ASP A 514 -26.05 -7.08 30.83
N MET A 515 -25.16 -7.88 30.23
CA MET A 515 -23.80 -8.08 30.76
C MET A 515 -22.94 -6.82 30.61
N ASN A 516 -23.01 -6.14 29.46
CA ASN A 516 -22.31 -4.87 29.24
C ASN A 516 -22.85 -3.77 30.16
N LYS A 517 -24.17 -3.72 30.40
CA LYS A 517 -24.80 -2.76 31.30
C LYS A 517 -24.41 -2.99 32.76
N LYS A 518 -24.39 -4.25 33.23
CA LYS A 518 -23.92 -4.59 34.59
C LYS A 518 -22.44 -4.28 34.80
N ALA A 519 -21.60 -4.46 33.76
CA ALA A 519 -20.19 -4.09 33.81
C ALA A 519 -20.00 -2.56 33.83
N PHE A 520 -20.80 -1.82 33.04
CA PHE A 520 -20.79 -0.36 33.02
C PHE A 520 -21.29 0.26 34.34
N ASP A 521 -22.31 -0.33 34.95
CA ASP A 521 -22.83 0.09 36.25
C ASP A 521 -21.84 -0.19 37.39
N LYS A 522 -21.07 -1.29 37.32
CA LYS A 522 -19.99 -1.58 38.27
C LYS A 522 -18.84 -0.56 38.14
N PHE A 523 -18.48 -0.20 36.91
CA PHE A 523 -17.47 0.82 36.62
C PHE A 523 -17.88 2.23 37.09
N LYS A 524 -19.15 2.62 36.89
CA LYS A 524 -19.73 3.87 37.42
C LYS A 524 -19.78 3.94 38.95
N LYS A 525 -19.81 2.79 39.62
CA LYS A 525 -19.88 2.71 41.08
C LYS A 525 -18.49 2.76 41.73
N GLU A 526 -17.46 2.30 41.04
CA GLU A 526 -16.06 2.35 41.50
C GLU A 526 -15.37 3.68 41.16
N HIS A 527 -15.83 4.39 40.12
CA HIS A 527 -15.37 5.74 39.79
C HIS A 527 -16.55 6.71 39.81
N GLY A 528 -16.64 7.50 40.89
CA GLY A 528 -17.68 8.50 41.12
C GLY A 528 -17.88 9.45 39.92
N VAL A 529 -19.15 9.79 39.70
CA VAL A 529 -19.68 10.56 38.57
C VAL A 529 -19.06 11.96 38.47
N VAL A 530 -18.48 12.28 37.31
CA VAL A 530 -18.30 13.66 36.82
C VAL A 530 -19.29 13.85 35.66
N ALA A 531 -20.03 14.95 35.71
CA ALA A 531 -21.11 15.30 34.78
C ALA A 531 -20.61 15.60 33.36
N ASP A 532 -21.51 15.37 32.38
CA ASP A 532 -21.33 15.65 30.95
C ASP A 532 -20.91 17.11 30.68
N VAL A 533 -19.78 17.28 30.00
CA VAL A 533 -19.45 18.52 29.28
C VAL A 533 -18.96 18.19 27.87
N VAL A 534 -19.61 18.87 26.94
CA VAL A 534 -19.48 18.90 25.49
C VAL A 534 -18.04 18.90 24.97
N ASP A 535 -17.82 18.07 23.97
CA ASP A 535 -16.58 17.79 23.25
C ASP A 535 -16.01 19.02 22.51
N ASN A 536 -14.75 19.35 22.78
CA ASN A 536 -13.86 20.08 21.88
C ASN A 536 -12.42 19.67 22.19
N ALA A 537 -11.95 18.65 21.48
CA ALA A 537 -10.57 18.20 21.56
C ALA A 537 -9.60 19.14 20.80
N VAL A 538 -8.50 19.51 21.46
CA VAL A 538 -7.21 19.84 20.81
C VAL A 538 -6.13 18.95 21.45
N PRO A 539 -5.32 18.20 20.67
CA PRO A 539 -4.30 17.31 21.20
C PRO A 539 -3.01 17.96 21.74
N SER A 540 -2.59 17.41 22.88
CA SER A 540 -1.22 17.17 23.39
C SER A 540 -0.30 18.35 23.72
N GLU A 541 -0.16 18.59 25.02
CA GLU A 541 0.99 19.27 25.62
C GLU A 541 2.24 18.38 25.63
N ARG A 542 3.39 18.98 25.37
CA ARG A 542 4.68 18.48 25.88
C ARG A 542 5.63 19.64 26.19
N PHE A 543 5.98 19.71 27.47
CA PHE A 543 7.18 20.29 28.10
C PHE A 543 7.20 21.80 28.40
N GLU A 544 7.17 22.11 29.71
CA GLU A 544 7.20 23.44 30.31
C GLU A 544 8.58 24.13 30.28
N GLY A 545 8.55 25.46 30.21
CA GLY A 545 9.58 26.39 30.68
C GLY A 545 8.92 27.73 31.05
N PRO A 546 9.35 28.44 32.12
CA PRO A 546 8.54 29.47 32.75
C PRO A 546 8.71 30.83 32.05
N GLY A 547 7.60 31.45 31.64
CA GLY A 547 7.63 32.81 31.10
C GLY A 547 6.25 33.29 30.64
N ALA A 548 5.60 34.07 31.50
CA ALA A 548 4.42 34.91 31.30
C ALA A 548 3.97 35.12 29.84
N ASP A 549 2.83 34.54 29.42
CA ASP A 549 2.18 34.95 28.15
C ASP A 549 0.71 34.45 27.96
N LEU A 550 -0.10 34.34 29.02
CA LEU A 550 -1.54 34.06 28.87
C LEU A 550 -2.40 34.87 29.85
N VAL A 551 -2.25 36.19 29.87
CA VAL A 551 -3.26 37.07 30.47
C VAL A 551 -4.33 37.37 29.40
N PRO A 552 -5.59 36.92 29.56
CA PRO A 552 -6.67 37.23 28.63
C PRO A 552 -6.89 38.75 28.52
N TRP A 553 -7.21 39.25 27.33
CA TRP A 553 -7.52 40.68 27.13
C TRP A 553 -8.78 41.07 27.89
N THR A 554 -8.69 42.05 28.78
CA THR A 554 -9.87 42.59 29.44
C THR A 554 -10.63 43.52 28.48
N THR A 555 -11.90 43.76 28.78
CA THR A 555 -12.73 44.72 28.02
C THR A 555 -12.18 46.14 28.05
N GLU A 556 -11.51 46.51 29.13
CA GLU A 556 -10.89 47.84 29.29
C GLU A 556 -9.61 47.97 28.45
N GLU A 557 -8.71 46.98 28.49
CA GLU A 557 -7.51 46.93 27.65
C GLU A 557 -7.86 46.93 26.16
N GLN A 558 -8.89 46.17 25.78
CA GLN A 558 -9.39 46.10 24.41
C GLN A 558 -9.93 47.46 23.94
N LYS A 559 -10.67 48.18 24.79
CA LYS A 559 -11.19 49.52 24.49
C LYS A 559 -10.05 50.54 24.33
N LEU A 560 -9.04 50.47 25.20
CA LEU A 560 -7.84 51.31 25.10
C LEU A 560 -7.04 51.03 23.82
N LEU A 561 -6.89 49.75 23.44
CA LEU A 561 -6.24 49.36 22.18
C LEU A 561 -7.01 49.92 20.96
N GLU A 562 -8.33 49.78 20.92
CA GLU A 562 -9.16 50.30 19.84
C GLU A 562 -9.12 51.84 19.76
N GLN A 563 -9.11 52.52 20.90
CA GLN A 563 -8.97 53.97 20.96
C GLN A 563 -7.59 54.40 20.47
N ALA A 564 -6.52 53.76 20.94
CA ALA A 564 -5.15 54.03 20.49
C ALA A 564 -4.96 53.77 18.98
N LEU A 565 -5.60 52.73 18.44
CA LEU A 565 -5.59 52.42 17.01
C LEU A 565 -6.30 53.49 16.16
N LYS A 566 -7.32 54.16 16.70
CA LYS A 566 -7.99 55.30 16.05
C LYS A 566 -7.16 56.58 16.16
N THR A 567 -6.54 56.81 17.32
CA THR A 567 -5.72 58.00 17.58
C THR A 567 -4.41 58.00 16.80
N TYR A 568 -3.82 56.82 16.54
CA TYR A 568 -2.58 56.67 15.77
C TYR A 568 -2.83 55.88 14.48
N PRO A 569 -3.16 56.57 13.37
CA PRO A 569 -3.33 55.99 12.04
C PRO A 569 -2.05 55.32 11.50
N VAL A 570 -2.17 54.61 10.38
CA VAL A 570 -1.08 53.82 9.76
C VAL A 570 0.18 54.65 9.47
N ASN A 571 0.02 55.94 9.14
CA ASN A 571 1.12 56.83 8.75
C ASN A 571 1.85 57.47 9.95
N THR A 572 1.52 57.10 11.19
CA THR A 572 2.17 57.67 12.38
C THR A 572 3.55 57.04 12.62
N PRO A 573 4.64 57.84 12.70
CA PRO A 573 5.96 57.33 13.10
C PRO A 573 5.91 56.72 14.50
N GLU A 574 6.58 55.57 14.68
CA GLU A 574 6.61 54.80 15.94
C GLU A 574 5.21 54.41 16.46
N ARG A 575 4.24 54.24 15.55
CA ARG A 575 2.84 53.93 15.83
C ARG A 575 2.66 52.91 16.95
N TRP A 576 3.34 51.77 16.87
CA TRP A 576 3.15 50.67 17.80
C TRP A 576 3.72 50.92 19.19
N GLU A 577 4.73 51.79 19.31
CA GLU A 577 5.25 52.22 20.62
C GLU A 577 4.28 53.18 21.29
N LYS A 578 3.70 54.11 20.52
CA LYS A 578 2.65 55.02 21.00
C LYS A 578 1.36 54.28 21.36
N ILE A 579 1.00 53.23 20.62
CA ILE A 579 -0.15 52.37 20.95
C ILE A 579 0.11 51.56 22.22
N ALA A 580 1.29 50.97 22.38
CA ALA A 580 1.62 50.22 23.59
C ALA A 580 1.67 51.12 24.83
N ALA A 581 2.20 52.34 24.70
CA ALA A 581 2.17 53.32 25.78
C ALA A 581 0.76 53.71 26.23
N ALA A 582 -0.24 53.60 25.34
CA ALA A 582 -1.65 53.88 25.63
C ALA A 582 -2.43 52.67 26.19
N VAL A 583 -1.81 51.48 26.27
CA VAL A 583 -2.42 50.27 26.84
C VAL A 583 -1.50 49.73 27.96
N PRO A 584 -1.62 50.26 29.19
CA PRO A 584 -0.79 49.83 30.30
C PRO A 584 -0.93 48.32 30.55
N GLY A 585 0.20 47.64 30.80
CA GLY A 585 0.24 46.20 31.04
C GLY A 585 0.34 45.32 29.79
N ARG A 586 0.29 45.90 28.58
CA ARG A 586 0.47 45.18 27.32
C ARG A 586 1.68 45.69 26.55
N THR A 587 2.50 44.76 26.06
CA THR A 587 3.69 45.13 25.28
C THR A 587 3.32 45.50 23.85
N LYS A 588 4.25 46.15 23.14
CA LYS A 588 4.17 46.39 21.69
C LYS A 588 3.81 45.12 20.92
N LYS A 589 4.37 43.98 21.33
CA LYS A 589 4.15 42.66 20.71
C LYS A 589 2.71 42.17 20.93
N ASP A 590 2.14 42.39 22.11
CA ASP A 590 0.77 42.00 22.45
C ASP A 590 -0.26 42.81 21.67
N CYS A 591 -0.08 44.14 21.63
CA CYS A 591 -0.93 45.04 20.86
C CYS A 591 -0.92 44.71 19.36
N MET A 592 0.25 44.39 18.79
CA MET A 592 0.38 43.95 17.39
C MET A 592 -0.28 42.59 17.13
N LYS A 593 -0.13 41.63 18.04
CA LYS A 593 -0.75 40.30 17.92
C LYS A 593 -2.28 40.42 17.96
N ARG A 594 -2.80 41.18 18.93
CA ARG A 594 -4.24 41.41 19.08
C ARG A 594 -4.84 42.17 17.90
N TYR A 595 -4.13 43.15 17.35
CA TYR A 595 -4.57 43.83 16.14
C TYR A 595 -4.70 42.88 14.93
N LYS A 596 -3.76 41.95 14.75
CA LYS A 596 -3.84 40.95 13.67
C LYS A 596 -5.07 40.06 13.82
N GLU A 597 -5.35 39.58 15.03
CA GLU A 597 -6.56 38.80 15.34
C GLU A 597 -7.84 39.59 15.00
N LEU A 598 -7.89 40.88 15.35
CA LEU A 598 -9.02 41.75 15.01
C LEU A 598 -9.19 41.93 13.49
N VAL A 599 -8.10 42.11 12.75
CA VAL A 599 -8.13 42.23 11.28
C VAL A 599 -8.64 40.94 10.63
N GLU A 600 -8.21 39.78 11.11
CA GLU A 600 -8.70 38.49 10.60
C GLU A 600 -10.19 38.28 10.93
N MET A 601 -10.64 38.62 12.15
CA MET A 601 -12.05 38.57 12.50
C MET A 601 -12.90 39.52 11.65
N VAL A 602 -12.43 40.73 11.35
CA VAL A 602 -13.13 41.67 10.47
C VAL A 602 -13.18 41.15 9.02
N LYS A 603 -12.09 40.55 8.53
CA LYS A 603 -12.04 39.95 7.20
C LYS A 603 -13.00 38.75 7.09
N ALA A 604 -13.03 37.89 8.10
CA ALA A 604 -13.95 36.76 8.18
C ALA A 604 -15.42 37.25 8.24
N LYS A 605 -15.71 38.29 9.03
CA LYS A 605 -17.04 38.88 9.12
C LYS A 605 -17.50 39.51 7.80
N LYS A 606 -16.60 40.21 7.08
CA LYS A 606 -16.89 40.75 5.74
C LYS A 606 -17.14 39.65 4.72
N ALA A 607 -16.31 38.60 4.70
CA ALA A 607 -16.51 37.46 3.82
C ALA A 607 -17.84 36.74 4.08
N ALA A 608 -18.22 36.57 5.35
CA ALA A 608 -19.52 35.99 5.72
C ALA A 608 -20.70 36.90 5.30
N GLN A 609 -20.60 38.21 5.49
CA GLN A 609 -21.62 39.16 5.02
C GLN A 609 -21.77 39.17 3.49
N GLU A 610 -20.66 39.09 2.77
CA GLU A 610 -20.64 39.04 1.30
C GLU A 610 -21.24 37.73 0.78
N GLN A 611 -20.98 36.60 1.46
CA GLN A 611 -21.63 35.33 1.16
C GLN A 611 -23.15 35.38 1.39
N VAL A 612 -23.62 36.04 2.47
CA VAL A 612 -25.05 36.22 2.73
C VAL A 612 -25.70 37.13 1.69
N LEU A 613 -25.03 38.23 1.29
CA LEU A 613 -25.51 39.13 0.24
C LEU A 613 -25.57 38.45 -1.13
N ASN A 614 -24.58 37.63 -1.46
CA ASN A 614 -24.58 36.84 -2.69
C ASN A 614 -25.65 35.74 -2.68
N ALA A 615 -25.87 35.08 -1.53
CA ALA A 615 -26.97 34.12 -1.38
C ALA A 615 -28.36 34.77 -1.49
N ALA A 616 -28.52 36.03 -1.05
CA ALA A 616 -29.76 36.79 -1.19
C ALA A 616 -30.01 37.25 -2.64
N LYS A 617 -28.95 37.51 -3.42
CA LYS A 617 -29.05 37.87 -4.85
C LYS A 617 -29.39 36.69 -5.76
N VAL A 618 -29.08 35.46 -5.35
CA VAL A 618 -29.41 34.22 -6.11
C VAL A 618 -30.87 33.78 -5.88
N LYS A 619 -31.54 34.34 -4.88
CA LYS A 619 -32.96 34.04 -4.56
C LYS A 619 -33.96 35.06 -5.13
N LYS A 620 -33.48 36.10 -5.80
CA LYS A 620 -34.29 36.99 -6.67
C LYS A 620 -33.95 36.68 -8.10
#